data_AF-A0A2M8P7Q1-F1
#
_entry.id   AF-A0A2M8P7Q1-F1
#
_cell.length_a   1.000
_cell.length_b   1.000
_cell.length_c   1.000
_cell.angle_alpha   90.00
_cell.angle_beta   90.00
_cell.angle_gamma   90.00
#
_symmetry.space_group_name_H-M   'P 1'
#
loop_
_entity.id
_entity.type
_entity.pdbx_description
1 polymer ?
#
loop_
_entity_poly.entity_id
_entity_poly.type
_entity_poly.pdbx_seq_one_letter_code
_entity_poly.pdbx_strand_id
1 'polypeptide(L)'
;ANVDQITLSLDAVTPEQYAHLRGVDALPLILEGMTRLAPYVPITTRTTVQRANFRDLSAIIRLAKDHGARKVSFLAVDTTNPEAFGARSAANAPALALSRDDLPIFAAVLD
;
A
#
# COMPACT_ATOMS: atom_id res chain seq x y z
N ALA A 1 16.56 -23.45 -5.57
CA ALA A 1 16.43 -22.30 -4.66
C ALA A 1 15.00 -22.30 -4.11
N ASN A 2 14.82 -22.06 -2.81
CA ASN A 2 13.51 -21.96 -2.18
C ASN A 2 13.21 -20.48 -1.89
N VAL A 3 11.93 -20.09 -1.92
CA VAL A 3 11.48 -18.74 -1.56
C VAL A 3 10.85 -18.79 -0.17
N ASP A 4 11.42 -18.06 0.79
CA ASP A 4 10.97 -18.11 2.19
C ASP A 4 9.75 -17.22 2.48
N GLN A 5 9.63 -16.09 1.76
CA GLN A 5 8.54 -15.13 1.93
C GLN A 5 8.40 -14.27 0.68
N ILE A 6 7.16 -13.86 0.38
CA ILE A 6 6.86 -12.82 -0.62
C ILE A 6 6.38 -11.55 0.10
N THR A 7 6.91 -10.40 -0.28
CA THR A 7 6.45 -9.09 0.20
C THR A 7 5.90 -8.30 -0.98
N LEU A 8 4.63 -7.90 -0.93
CA LEU A 8 3.96 -7.17 -2.00
C LEU A 8 3.59 -5.77 -1.55
N SER A 9 3.71 -4.80 -2.46
CA SER A 9 3.12 -3.48 -2.22
C SER A 9 1.62 -3.54 -2.40
N LEU A 10 0.86 -3.01 -1.44
CA LEU A 10 -0.58 -2.86 -1.53
C LEU A 10 -0.98 -1.50 -0.95
N ASP A 11 -1.19 -0.53 -1.83
CA ASP A 11 -1.35 0.89 -1.44
C ASP A 11 -2.78 1.42 -1.62
N ALA A 12 -3.70 0.58 -2.11
CA ALA A 12 -5.04 0.97 -2.53
C ALA A 12 -6.03 -0.20 -2.43
N VAL A 13 -7.32 0.12 -2.40
CA VAL A 13 -8.41 -0.88 -2.36
C VAL A 13 -9.17 -1.02 -3.67
N THR A 14 -9.06 -0.05 -4.60
CA THR A 14 -9.68 -0.13 -5.93
C THR A 14 -8.63 -0.14 -7.04
N PRO A 15 -8.92 -0.74 -8.21
CA PRO A 15 -8.01 -0.73 -9.35
C PRO A 15 -7.63 0.68 -9.79
N GLU A 16 -8.58 1.61 -9.79
CA GLU A 16 -8.38 3.00 -10.20
C GLU A 16 -7.41 3.72 -9.26
N GLN A 17 -7.63 3.58 -7.94
CA GLN A 17 -6.73 4.14 -6.94
C GLN A 17 -5.35 3.48 -7.01
N TYR A 18 -5.29 2.16 -7.22
CA TYR A 18 -4.02 1.45 -7.37
C TYR A 18 -3.25 1.93 -8.61
N ALA A 19 -3.92 2.08 -9.75
CA ALA A 19 -3.32 2.62 -10.97
C ALA A 19 -2.84 4.05 -10.78
N HIS A 20 -3.61 4.89 -10.08
CA HIS A 20 -3.19 6.25 -9.74
C HIS A 20 -1.92 6.25 -8.86
N LEU A 21 -1.88 5.43 -7.80
CA LEU A 21 -0.78 5.41 -6.84
C LEU A 21 0.44 4.62 -7.30
N ARG A 22 0.28 3.60 -8.14
CA ARG A 22 1.35 2.68 -8.60
C ARG A 22 1.73 2.85 -10.07
N GLY A 23 0.93 3.56 -10.85
CA GLY A 23 1.17 3.81 -12.28
C GLY A 23 0.87 2.61 -13.16
N VAL A 24 0.18 1.60 -12.63
CA VAL A 24 -0.15 0.35 -13.34
C VAL A 24 -1.49 -0.19 -12.87
N ASP A 25 -2.34 -0.60 -13.80
CA ASP A 25 -3.58 -1.33 -13.52
C ASP A 25 -3.26 -2.82 -13.30
N ALA A 26 -2.98 -3.17 -12.05
CA ALA A 26 -2.57 -4.53 -11.68
C ALA A 26 -3.20 -5.06 -10.40
N LEU A 27 -4.08 -4.30 -9.73
CA LEU A 27 -4.63 -4.71 -8.44
C LEU A 27 -5.32 -6.10 -8.51
N PRO A 28 -6.23 -6.38 -9.48
CA PRO A 28 -6.87 -7.68 -9.55
C PRO A 28 -5.88 -8.84 -9.70
N LEU A 29 -4.85 -8.66 -10.54
CA LEU A 29 -3.81 -9.68 -10.77
C LEU A 29 -2.95 -9.92 -9.53
N ILE A 30 -2.62 -8.87 -8.79
CA ILE A 30 -1.87 -8.97 -7.53
C ILE A 30 -2.67 -9.76 -6.50
N LEU A 31 -3.95 -9.42 -6.32
CA LEU A 31 -4.84 -10.09 -5.37
C LEU A 31 -5.07 -11.56 -5.73
N GLU A 32 -5.26 -11.86 -7.02
CA GLU A 32 -5.37 -13.23 -7.52
C GLU A 32 -4.09 -14.03 -7.24
N GLY A 33 -2.93 -13.45 -7.57
CA GLY A 33 -1.62 -14.06 -7.30
C GLY A 33 -1.40 -14.32 -5.81
N MET A 34 -1.81 -13.38 -4.96
CA MET A 34 -1.76 -13.54 -3.50
C MET A 34 -2.56 -14.75 -3.04
N THR A 35 -3.84 -14.84 -3.41
CA THR A 35 -4.71 -15.95 -3.03
C THR A 35 -4.15 -17.30 -3.48
N ARG A 36 -3.60 -17.37 -4.70
CA ARG A 36 -3.01 -18.60 -5.25
C ARG A 36 -1.73 -19.02 -4.53
N LEU A 37 -0.90 -18.07 -4.09
CA LEU A 37 0.41 -18.34 -3.49
C LEU A 37 0.37 -18.52 -1.96
N ALA A 38 -0.64 -17.97 -1.28
CA ALA A 38 -0.75 -18.00 0.18
C ALA A 38 -0.63 -19.41 0.82
N PRO A 39 -1.11 -20.52 0.20
CA PRO A 39 -0.92 -21.87 0.73
C PRO A 39 0.54 -22.37 0.69
N TYR A 40 1.36 -21.83 -0.21
CA TYR A 40 2.69 -22.35 -0.52
C TYR A 40 3.82 -21.53 0.09
N VAL A 41 3.63 -20.21 0.21
CA VAL A 41 4.65 -19.29 0.72
C VAL A 41 4.00 -18.20 1.58
N PRO A 42 4.58 -17.84 2.73
CA PRO A 42 4.12 -16.71 3.53
C PRO A 42 4.08 -15.42 2.72
N ILE A 43 2.91 -14.77 2.69
CA ILE A 43 2.74 -13.46 2.07
C ILE A 43 2.71 -12.39 3.15
N THR A 44 3.44 -11.30 2.89
CA THR A 44 3.31 -10.05 3.63
C THR A 44 2.99 -8.93 2.67
N THR A 45 2.21 -7.95 3.12
CA THR A 45 2.00 -6.72 2.37
C THR A 45 2.70 -5.56 3.03
N ARG A 46 3.06 -4.57 2.22
CA ARG A 46 3.60 -3.30 2.67
C ARG A 46 2.85 -2.16 1.99
N THR A 47 2.36 -1.24 2.80
CA THR A 47 1.64 -0.06 2.35
C THR A 47 2.51 1.18 2.56
N THR A 48 2.69 1.97 1.52
CA THR A 48 3.20 3.33 1.64
C THR A 48 2.06 4.24 2.04
N VAL A 49 2.09 4.70 3.29
CA VAL A 49 1.09 5.60 3.85
C VAL A 49 1.36 7.01 3.37
N GLN A 50 0.36 7.58 2.71
CA GLN A 50 0.39 8.92 2.14
C GLN A 50 -1.00 9.55 2.21
N ARG A 51 -1.08 10.85 1.92
CA ARG A 51 -2.30 11.64 2.05
C ARG A 51 -3.47 11.07 1.23
N ALA A 52 -3.16 10.44 0.11
CA ALA A 52 -4.14 9.86 -0.82
C ALA A 52 -4.74 8.51 -0.37
N ASN A 53 -4.16 7.82 0.62
CA ASN A 53 -4.64 6.48 1.02
C ASN A 53 -4.77 6.26 2.53
N PHE A 54 -4.36 7.20 3.39
CA PHE A 54 -4.40 6.96 4.84
C PHE A 54 -5.82 6.70 5.38
N ARG A 55 -6.85 7.20 4.69
CA ARG A 55 -8.27 6.97 5.02
C ARG A 55 -8.70 5.52 4.77
N ASP A 56 -7.98 4.80 3.92
CA ASP A 56 -8.31 3.45 3.49
C ASP A 56 -7.51 2.37 4.24
N LEU A 57 -6.66 2.72 5.21
CA LEU A 57 -5.76 1.76 5.86
C LEU A 57 -6.49 0.54 6.42
N SER A 58 -7.61 0.74 7.11
CA SER A 58 -8.43 -0.36 7.65
C SER A 58 -9.03 -1.23 6.55
N ALA A 59 -9.35 -0.65 5.38
CA ALA A 59 -9.81 -1.41 4.22
C ALA A 59 -8.65 -2.15 3.52
N ILE A 60 -7.47 -1.54 3.41
CA ILE A 60 -6.26 -2.15 2.86
C ILE A 60 -5.83 -3.35 3.71
N ILE A 61 -5.87 -3.23 5.04
CA ILE A 61 -5.56 -4.34 5.97
C ILE A 61 -6.52 -5.49 5.74
N ARG A 62 -7.83 -5.22 5.70
CA ARG A 62 -8.85 -6.25 5.44
C ARG A 62 -8.62 -6.92 4.09
N LEU A 63 -8.47 -6.14 3.03
CA LEU A 63 -8.22 -6.65 1.68
C LEU A 63 -6.98 -7.55 1.63
N ALA A 64 -5.87 -7.14 2.26
CA ALA A 64 -4.67 -7.95 2.34
C ALA A 64 -4.90 -9.29 3.05
N LYS A 65 -5.58 -9.23 4.21
CA LYS A 65 -5.88 -10.40 5.05
C LYS A 65 -6.81 -11.38 4.34
N ASP A 66 -7.84 -10.88 3.68
CA ASP A 66 -8.80 -11.66 2.91
C ASP A 66 -8.13 -12.41 1.74
N HIS A 67 -7.00 -11.90 1.24
CA HIS A 67 -6.19 -12.50 0.18
C HIS A 67 -4.94 -13.22 0.70
N GLY A 68 -4.91 -13.58 1.99
CA GLY A 68 -3.90 -14.49 2.55
C GLY A 68 -2.63 -13.84 3.10
N ALA A 69 -2.58 -12.51 3.25
CA ALA A 69 -1.45 -11.85 3.89
C ALA A 69 -1.34 -12.21 5.39
N ARG A 70 -0.21 -12.78 5.80
CA ARG A 70 0.07 -13.08 7.22
C ARG A 70 0.37 -11.83 8.03
N LYS A 71 1.05 -10.87 7.41
CA LYS A 71 1.44 -9.60 8.03
C LYS A 71 1.22 -8.44 7.06
N VAL A 72 0.74 -7.33 7.61
CA VAL A 72 0.66 -6.03 6.92
C VAL A 72 1.65 -5.11 7.61
N SER A 73 2.46 -4.38 6.84
CA SER A 73 3.44 -3.41 7.33
C SER A 73 3.25 -2.07 6.66
N PHE A 74 3.70 -1.00 7.31
CA PHE A 74 3.54 0.37 6.84
C PHE A 74 4.90 1.05 6.74
N LEU A 75 5.07 1.89 5.72
CA LEU A 75 6.10 2.94 5.69
C LEU A 75 5.42 4.28 5.45
N ALA A 76 5.95 5.35 6.02
CA ALA A 76 5.57 6.70 5.60
C ALA A 76 6.13 6.97 4.21
N VAL A 77 5.42 7.74 3.39
CA VAL A 77 5.96 8.24 2.13
C VAL A 77 7.24 9.05 2.38
N ASP A 78 8.30 8.71 1.65
CA ASP A 78 9.56 9.45 1.69
C ASP A 78 9.52 10.58 0.65
N THR A 79 9.37 11.81 1.14
CA THR A 79 9.33 13.02 0.32
C THR A 79 10.71 13.61 0.05
N THR A 80 11.76 13.00 0.60
CA THR A 80 13.16 13.45 0.45
C THR A 80 13.91 12.69 -0.64
N ASN A 81 13.42 11.50 -1.01
CA ASN A 81 13.99 10.69 -2.07
C ASN A 81 13.23 10.88 -3.40
N PRO A 82 13.84 11.56 -4.39
CA PRO A 82 13.20 11.83 -5.67
C PRO A 82 13.00 10.56 -6.52
N GLU A 83 13.76 9.49 -6.26
CA GLU A 83 13.76 8.26 -7.04
C GLU A 83 12.82 7.19 -6.49
N ALA A 84 12.58 7.16 -5.17
CA ALA A 84 11.85 6.07 -4.48
C ALA A 84 10.42 5.84 -5.01
N PHE A 85 9.80 6.85 -5.62
CA PHE A 85 8.43 6.79 -6.14
C PHE A 85 8.32 7.24 -7.61
N GLY A 86 9.47 7.41 -8.28
CA GLY A 86 9.60 7.85 -9.66
C GLY A 86 9.14 9.30 -9.89
N ALA A 87 8.98 9.67 -11.17
CA ALA A 87 8.63 11.02 -11.62
C ALA A 87 7.34 11.62 -11.00
N ARG A 88 6.50 10.79 -10.37
CA ARG A 88 5.26 11.19 -9.69
C ARG A 88 5.50 11.90 -8.35
N SER A 89 6.65 11.61 -7.69
CA SER A 89 7.06 12.26 -6.44
C SER A 89 7.65 13.65 -6.67
N ALA A 90 8.48 13.82 -7.71
CA ALA A 90 9.25 15.05 -7.91
C ALA A 90 8.39 16.32 -8.10
N ALA A 91 7.20 16.20 -8.70
CA ALA A 91 6.33 17.37 -8.95
C ALA A 91 5.45 17.78 -7.76
N ASN A 92 5.18 16.87 -6.82
CA ASN A 92 4.15 17.03 -5.78
C ASN A 92 4.55 16.48 -4.39
N ALA A 93 5.84 16.26 -4.12
CA ALA A 93 6.33 15.62 -2.90
C ALA A 93 5.70 16.16 -1.60
N PRO A 94 5.53 17.49 -1.39
CA PRO A 94 4.88 18.00 -0.17
C PRO A 94 3.40 17.61 -0.03
N ALA A 95 2.70 17.41 -1.16
CA ALA A 95 1.29 17.02 -1.16
C ALA A 95 1.07 15.52 -0.89
N LEU A 96 2.13 14.70 -0.97
CA LEU A 96 2.07 13.28 -0.67
C LEU A 96 2.06 13.02 0.84
N ALA A 97 2.81 13.80 1.61
CA ALA A 97 2.84 13.67 3.06
C ALA A 97 1.52 14.12 3.70
N LEU A 98 1.13 13.46 4.79
CA LEU A 98 0.03 13.93 5.64
C LEU A 98 0.43 15.29 6.25
N SER A 99 -0.53 16.20 6.36
CA SER A 99 -0.33 17.46 7.09
C SER A 99 -0.85 17.35 8.52
N ARG A 100 -0.60 18.40 9.33
CA ARG A 100 -1.20 18.50 10.68
C ARG A 100 -2.72 18.45 10.65
N ASP A 101 -3.34 18.96 9.60
CA ASP A 101 -4.80 19.00 9.44
C ASP A 101 -5.39 17.60 9.18
N ASP A 102 -4.58 16.65 8.73
CA ASP A 102 -5.01 15.26 8.52
C ASP A 102 -4.99 14.45 9.83
N LEU A 103 -4.32 14.91 10.90
CA LEU A 103 -4.13 14.16 12.15
C LEU A 103 -5.45 13.74 12.82
N PRO A 104 -6.49 14.60 12.94
CA PRO A 104 -7.76 14.17 13.54
C PRO A 104 -8.44 13.04 12.75
N ILE A 105 -8.35 13.08 11.42
CA ILE A 105 -8.90 12.04 10.55
C ILE A 105 -8.08 10.75 10.69
N PHE A 106 -6.74 10.88 10.74
CA PHE A 106 -5.87 9.73 10.88
C PHE A 106 -6.07 9.01 12.22
N ALA A 107 -6.26 9.76 13.32
CA ALA A 107 -6.60 9.18 14.62
C ALA A 107 -7.87 8.32 14.54
N ALA A 108 -8.93 8.84 13.92
CA ALA A 108 -10.20 8.11 13.76
C ALA A 108 -10.11 6.86 12.87
N VAL A 109 -9.05 6.70 12.07
CA VAL A 109 -8.80 5.48 11.27
C VAL A 109 -8.13 4.39 12.11
N LEU A 110 -7.41 4.77 13.17
CA LEU A 110 -6.61 3.85 14.00
C LEU A 110 -7.40 3.26 15.19
N ASP A 111 -8.49 3.91 15.59
CA ASP A 111 -9.42 3.46 16.64
C ASP A 111 -10.39 2.37 16.13
#